data_AF-A0A958GBT2-F1
#
_entry.id   AF-A0A958GBT2-F1
#
_cell.length_a   1.000
_cell.length_b   1.000
_cell.length_c   1.000
_cell.angle_alpha   90.00
_cell.angle_beta   90.00
_cell.angle_gamma   90.00
#
_symmetry.space_group_name_H-M   'P 1'
#
loop_
_entity.id
_entity.type
_entity.pdbx_description
1 polymer ?
#
loop_
_entity_poly.entity_id
_entity_poly.type
_entity_poly.pdbx_seq_one_letter_code
_entity_poly.pdbx_strand_id
1 'polypeptide(L)'
;QTEYKQVASGVTVGSFSNCTQYAGFANGEKVEEVWTVPYSALKVQESDFQVFKTMADFFGAMGNDIKDKMGSAFSFDSEDQGYEGVPVKQVQYRNGKPYRIETVKSVSRENFSAGSFEVPKDANLKKRDMFEGMPEMK
;
A
#
# COMPACT_ATOMS: atom_id res chain seq x y z
N GLN A 1 -13.59 -8.55 5.49
CA GLN A 1 -13.29 -7.94 4.18
C GLN A 1 -13.92 -6.55 4.17
N THR A 2 -13.20 -5.55 3.68
CA THR A 2 -13.74 -4.18 3.56
C THR A 2 -14.47 -4.06 2.22
N GLU A 3 -15.70 -3.57 2.24
CA GLU A 3 -16.46 -3.26 1.04
C GLU A 3 -16.32 -1.79 0.69
N TYR A 4 -15.87 -1.49 -0.52
CA TYR A 4 -15.71 -0.11 -0.98
C TYR A 4 -16.89 0.33 -1.84
N LYS A 5 -17.30 1.57 -1.64
CA LYS A 5 -18.35 2.24 -2.42
C LYS A 5 -17.81 3.55 -2.93
N GLN A 6 -17.95 3.80 -4.23
CA GLN A 6 -17.66 5.12 -4.79
C GLN A 6 -18.62 6.14 -4.18
N VAL A 7 -18.07 7.24 -3.64
CA VAL A 7 -18.84 8.32 -3.01
C VAL A 7 -18.68 9.66 -3.73
N ALA A 8 -17.60 9.86 -4.47
CA ALA A 8 -17.40 11.04 -5.30
C ALA A 8 -16.46 10.73 -6.48
N SER A 9 -16.54 11.54 -7.54
CA SER A 9 -15.64 11.49 -8.70
C SER A 9 -15.32 12.90 -9.18
N GLY A 10 -14.17 13.08 -9.82
CA GLY A 10 -13.76 14.39 -10.35
C GLY A 10 -13.18 15.32 -9.27
N VAL A 11 -12.76 14.78 -8.12
CA VAL A 11 -12.22 15.58 -7.01
C VAL A 11 -10.71 15.80 -7.17
N THR A 12 -10.19 16.87 -6.57
CA THR A 12 -8.75 17.18 -6.59
C THR A 12 -8.11 16.87 -5.25
N VAL A 13 -6.97 16.18 -5.27
CA VAL A 13 -6.15 15.84 -4.10
C VAL A 13 -4.73 16.34 -4.34
N GLY A 14 -4.35 17.45 -3.71
CA GLY A 14 -3.03 18.04 -3.94
C GLY A 14 -2.84 18.45 -5.40
N SER A 15 -1.83 17.88 -6.07
CA SER A 15 -1.55 18.07 -7.50
C SER A 15 -2.29 17.07 -8.41
N PHE A 16 -3.01 16.12 -7.84
CA PHE A 16 -3.76 15.09 -8.59
C PHE A 16 -5.19 15.57 -8.85
N SER A 17 -5.56 15.67 -10.12
CA SER A 17 -6.92 16.04 -10.56
C SER A 17 -7.69 14.81 -11.04
N ASN A 18 -9.02 14.92 -11.08
CA ASN A 18 -9.93 13.86 -11.52
C ASN A 18 -9.83 12.57 -10.68
N CYS A 19 -9.62 12.71 -9.38
CA CYS A 19 -9.62 11.56 -8.47
C CYS A 19 -11.04 11.02 -8.27
N THR A 20 -11.13 9.73 -7.96
CA THR A 20 -12.35 9.07 -7.50
C THR A 20 -12.20 8.76 -6.01
N GLN A 21 -13.21 9.11 -5.22
CA GLN A 21 -13.25 8.81 -3.79
C GLN A 21 -14.11 7.59 -3.53
N TYR A 22 -13.57 6.68 -2.73
CA TYR A 22 -14.24 5.49 -2.22
C TYR A 22 -14.32 5.55 -0.70
N ALA A 23 -15.43 5.08 -0.13
CA ALA A 23 -15.58 4.81 1.29
C ALA A 23 -15.60 3.30 1.52
N GLY A 24 -14.70 2.82 2.38
CA GLY A 24 -14.57 1.43 2.80
C GLY A 24 -15.34 1.16 4.08
N PHE A 25 -16.17 0.13 4.07
CA PHE A 25 -16.99 -0.31 5.21
C PHE A 25 -16.62 -1.72 5.63
N ALA A 26 -16.48 -1.94 6.93
CA ALA A 26 -16.36 -3.26 7.53
C ALA A 26 -17.45 -3.43 8.59
N ASN A 27 -18.25 -4.49 8.48
CA ASN A 27 -19.40 -4.75 9.37
C ASN A 27 -20.38 -3.56 9.47
N GLY A 28 -20.56 -2.80 8.38
CA GLY A 28 -21.42 -1.62 8.33
C GLY A 28 -20.80 -0.33 8.89
N GLU A 29 -19.61 -0.39 9.49
CA GLU A 29 -18.90 0.78 9.99
C GLU A 29 -17.90 1.31 8.95
N LYS A 30 -17.81 2.64 8.79
CA LYS A 30 -16.82 3.26 7.91
C LYS A 30 -15.44 3.13 8.56
N VAL A 31 -14.54 2.38 7.91
CA VAL A 31 -13.18 2.11 8.40
C VAL A 31 -12.10 2.81 7.58
N GLU A 32 -12.40 3.16 6.33
CA GLU A 32 -11.43 3.81 5.45
C GLU A 32 -12.08 4.72 4.41
N GLU A 33 -11.37 5.73 3.95
CA GLU A 33 -11.62 6.43 2.69
C GLU A 33 -10.37 6.41 1.83
N VAL A 34 -10.55 6.17 0.54
CA VAL A 34 -9.46 6.10 -0.45
C VAL A 34 -9.79 7.03 -1.60
N TRP A 35 -8.80 7.83 -2.01
CA TRP A 35 -8.88 8.61 -3.25
C TRP A 35 -7.88 8.03 -4.23
N THR A 36 -8.37 7.68 -5.42
CA THR A 36 -7.56 7.08 -6.46
C THR A 36 -7.49 7.96 -7.70
N VAL A 37 -6.46 7.76 -8.52
CA VAL A 37 -6.35 8.29 -9.88
C VAL A 37 -6.12 7.16 -10.88
N PRO A 38 -6.45 7.36 -12.17
CA PRO A 38 -6.05 6.42 -13.21
C PRO A 38 -4.52 6.26 -13.29
N TYR A 39 -4.02 5.06 -13.57
CA TYR A 39 -2.58 4.78 -13.76
C TYR A 39 -1.92 5.75 -14.77
N SER A 40 -2.64 6.06 -15.85
CA SER A 40 -2.21 7.00 -16.89
C SER A 40 -1.93 8.41 -16.36
N ALA A 41 -2.61 8.86 -15.31
CA ALA A 41 -2.39 10.16 -14.69
C ALA A 41 -1.02 10.25 -13.99
N LEU A 42 -0.48 9.11 -13.54
CA LEU A 42 0.81 9.01 -12.88
C LEU A 42 1.95 8.63 -13.83
N LYS A 43 1.65 8.44 -15.14
CA LYS A 43 2.60 7.93 -16.14
C LYS A 43 3.25 6.59 -15.75
N VAL A 44 2.53 5.79 -14.97
CA VAL A 44 2.90 4.41 -14.62
C VAL A 44 1.98 3.46 -15.37
N GLN A 45 2.46 2.24 -15.59
CA GLN A 45 1.68 1.13 -16.14
C GLN A 45 1.45 0.10 -15.05
N GLU A 46 0.41 -0.72 -15.17
CA GLU A 46 0.14 -1.82 -14.25
C GLU A 46 1.34 -2.77 -14.13
N SER A 47 2.05 -3.01 -15.25
CA SER A 47 3.27 -3.81 -15.29
C SER A 47 4.41 -3.26 -14.42
N ASP A 48 4.45 -1.95 -14.16
CA ASP A 48 5.44 -1.37 -13.23
C ASP A 48 5.25 -1.90 -11.80
N PHE A 49 4.05 -2.40 -11.46
CA PHE A 49 3.72 -2.95 -10.14
C PHE A 49 3.85 -4.47 -10.04
N GLN A 50 4.20 -5.17 -11.12
CA GLN A 50 4.31 -6.64 -11.13
C GLN A 50 5.35 -7.16 -10.13
N VAL A 51 6.41 -6.39 -9.87
CA VAL A 51 7.43 -6.75 -8.87
C VAL A 51 6.83 -6.79 -7.46
N PHE A 52 5.89 -5.89 -7.15
CA PHE A 52 5.21 -5.88 -5.85
C PHE A 52 4.26 -7.07 -5.71
N LYS A 53 3.58 -7.46 -6.79
CA LYS A 53 2.77 -8.70 -6.82
C LYS A 53 3.64 -9.93 -6.51
N THR A 54 4.80 -10.02 -7.17
CA THR A 54 5.76 -11.11 -6.94
C THR A 54 6.29 -11.11 -5.49
N MET A 55 6.57 -9.94 -4.92
CA MET A 55 6.95 -9.83 -3.51
C MET A 55 5.81 -10.23 -2.57
N ALA A 56 4.59 -9.79 -2.85
CA ALA A 56 3.41 -10.14 -2.06
C ALA A 56 3.16 -11.66 -2.07
N ASP A 57 3.32 -12.32 -3.22
CA ASP A 57 3.20 -13.77 -3.35
C ASP A 57 4.30 -14.50 -2.55
N PHE A 58 5.55 -14.03 -2.65
CA PHE A 58 6.68 -14.58 -1.90
C PHE A 58 6.44 -14.50 -0.39
N PHE A 59 5.97 -13.36 0.12
CA PHE A 59 5.66 -13.20 1.55
C PHE A 59 4.38 -13.92 1.96
N GLY A 60 3.40 -14.02 1.06
CA GLY A 60 2.17 -14.79 1.29
C GLY A 60 2.45 -16.28 1.56
N ALA A 61 3.49 -16.83 0.94
CA ALA A 61 3.94 -18.20 1.19
C ALA A 61 4.65 -18.40 2.55
N MET A 62 5.08 -17.32 3.22
CA MET A 62 5.78 -17.40 4.52
C MET A 62 4.84 -17.41 5.74
N GLY A 63 3.52 -17.33 5.56
CA GLY A 63 2.51 -17.47 6.62
C GLY A 63 1.59 -16.24 6.80
N ASN A 64 0.42 -16.47 7.41
CA ASN A 64 -0.65 -15.47 7.51
C ASN A 64 -0.25 -14.22 8.32
N ASP A 65 0.58 -14.35 9.36
CA ASP A 65 0.99 -13.21 10.20
C ASP A 65 1.88 -12.18 9.48
N ILE A 66 2.64 -12.61 8.47
CA ILE A 66 3.44 -11.72 7.62
C ILE A 66 2.54 -11.08 6.56
N LYS A 67 1.56 -11.83 6.05
CA LYS A 67 0.57 -11.34 5.07
C LYS A 67 -0.24 -10.17 5.63
N ASP A 68 -0.66 -10.23 6.89
CA ASP A 68 -1.42 -9.14 7.52
C ASP A 68 -0.57 -7.87 7.78
N LYS A 69 0.73 -8.03 8.00
CA LYS A 69 1.65 -6.91 8.29
C LYS A 69 2.29 -6.29 7.04
N MET A 70 2.55 -7.08 6.00
CA MET A 70 3.27 -6.66 4.79
C MET A 70 2.39 -6.68 3.54
N GLY A 71 1.43 -7.60 3.43
CA GLY A 71 0.61 -7.78 2.23
C GLY A 71 -0.28 -6.58 1.90
N SER A 72 -0.73 -5.84 2.91
CA SER A 72 -1.48 -4.59 2.72
C SER A 72 -0.60 -3.43 2.24
N ALA A 73 0.71 -3.46 2.54
CA ALA A 73 1.65 -2.41 2.12
C ALA A 73 2.10 -2.55 0.65
N PHE A 74 1.96 -3.74 0.07
CA PHE A 74 2.36 -4.04 -1.31
C PHE A 74 1.19 -4.36 -2.25
N SER A 75 -0.05 -4.32 -1.75
CA SER A 75 -1.23 -4.43 -2.60
C SER A 75 -1.40 -3.13 -3.38
N PHE A 76 -0.97 -3.13 -4.65
CA PHE A 76 -1.25 -2.08 -5.64
C PHE A 76 -2.24 -2.56 -6.71
N ASP A 77 -2.70 -3.80 -6.60
CA ASP A 77 -3.69 -4.38 -7.49
C ASP A 77 -5.08 -3.88 -7.09
N SER A 78 -5.75 -3.20 -8.02
CA SER A 78 -7.09 -2.63 -7.81
C SER A 78 -8.18 -3.69 -7.77
N GLU A 79 -8.00 -4.83 -8.47
CA GLU A 79 -9.04 -5.87 -8.58
C GLU A 79 -9.30 -6.56 -7.23
N ASP A 80 -8.25 -6.79 -6.44
CA ASP A 80 -8.37 -7.43 -5.12
C ASP A 80 -8.79 -6.47 -4.00
N GLN A 81 -8.69 -5.16 -4.23
CA GLN A 81 -8.96 -4.14 -3.21
C GLN A 81 -10.37 -3.57 -3.23
N GLY A 82 -11.13 -3.82 -4.31
CA GLY A 82 -12.52 -3.37 -4.42
C GLY A 82 -12.71 -1.92 -4.84
N TYR A 83 -11.66 -1.26 -5.34
CA TYR A 83 -11.71 0.07 -5.93
C TYR A 83 -10.75 0.18 -7.12
N GLU A 84 -11.03 1.06 -8.09
CA GLU A 84 -10.20 1.21 -9.29
C GLU A 84 -9.17 2.34 -9.18
N GLY A 85 -7.98 2.11 -9.73
CA GLY A 85 -6.90 3.10 -9.85
C GLY A 85 -5.87 3.08 -8.72
N VAL A 86 -4.94 4.02 -8.77
CA VAL A 86 -3.82 4.13 -7.82
C VAL A 86 -4.18 5.04 -6.64
N PRO A 87 -4.11 4.58 -5.38
CA PRO A 87 -4.35 5.43 -4.21
C PRO A 87 -3.36 6.60 -4.14
N VAL A 88 -3.89 7.82 -4.03
CA VAL A 88 -3.11 9.05 -3.80
C VAL A 88 -3.42 9.69 -2.45
N LYS A 89 -4.49 9.26 -1.79
CA LYS A 89 -4.79 9.61 -0.40
C LYS A 89 -5.59 8.50 0.27
N GLN A 90 -5.29 8.24 1.53
CA GLN A 90 -6.03 7.31 2.39
C GLN A 90 -6.31 7.95 3.75
N VAL A 91 -7.49 7.69 4.29
CA VAL A 91 -7.89 8.09 5.65
C VAL A 91 -8.42 6.85 6.35
N GLN A 92 -7.74 6.39 7.40
CA GLN A 92 -8.18 5.25 8.19
C GLN A 92 -8.86 5.71 9.48
N TYR A 93 -9.93 5.02 9.84
CA TYR A 93 -10.77 5.34 10.98
C TYR A 93 -10.68 4.27 12.06
N ARG A 94 -10.72 4.71 13.32
CA ARG A 94 -10.84 3.85 14.50
C ARG A 94 -11.83 4.50 15.43
N ASN A 95 -12.87 3.77 15.83
CA ASN A 95 -13.97 4.27 16.66
C ASN A 95 -14.61 5.54 16.07
N GLY A 96 -14.83 5.55 14.75
CA GLY A 96 -15.43 6.68 14.02
C GLY A 96 -14.55 7.92 13.86
N LYS A 97 -13.30 7.90 14.36
CA LYS A 97 -12.36 9.03 14.26
C LYS A 97 -11.20 8.69 13.33
N PRO A 98 -10.75 9.62 12.48
CA PRO A 98 -9.55 9.41 11.67
C PRO A 98 -8.33 9.28 12.60
N TYR A 99 -7.53 8.23 12.42
CA TYR A 99 -6.29 8.02 13.20
C TYR A 99 -5.03 7.97 12.33
N ARG A 100 -5.18 7.77 11.02
CA ARG A 100 -4.08 7.80 10.05
C ARG A 100 -4.57 8.46 8.77
N ILE A 101 -3.77 9.40 8.27
CA ILE A 101 -4.01 10.05 6.99
C ILE A 101 -2.70 10.01 6.22
N GLU A 102 -2.75 9.45 5.02
CA GLU A 102 -1.62 9.38 4.10
C GLU A 102 -2.00 10.07 2.81
N THR A 103 -1.06 10.81 2.23
CA THR A 103 -1.28 11.54 0.99
C THR A 103 0.02 11.55 0.22
N VAL A 104 -0.03 11.01 -1.00
CA VAL A 104 1.06 11.10 -1.96
C VAL A 104 1.21 12.57 -2.34
N LYS A 105 2.44 13.09 -2.29
CA LYS A 105 2.73 14.48 -2.66
C LYS A 105 3.18 14.62 -4.11
N SER A 106 3.95 13.64 -4.57
CA SER A 106 4.53 13.61 -5.91
C SER A 106 4.92 12.18 -6.28
N VAL A 107 4.93 11.90 -7.58
CA VAL A 107 5.45 10.66 -8.16
C VAL A 107 6.52 11.04 -9.19
N SER A 108 7.72 10.46 -9.05
CA SER A 108 8.84 10.61 -9.99
C SER A 108 9.32 9.23 -10.43
N ARG A 109 9.93 9.17 -11.61
CA ARG A 109 10.64 7.99 -12.10
C ARG A 109 12.14 8.27 -12.04
N GLU A 110 12.86 7.40 -11.35
CA GLU A 110 14.30 7.52 -11.13
C GLU A 110 14.96 6.16 -11.34
N ASN A 111 16.20 6.19 -11.84
CA ASN A 111 17.02 4.99 -11.97
C ASN A 111 18.03 4.97 -10.83
N PHE A 112 18.06 3.88 -10.08
CA PHE A 112 19.01 3.67 -9.00
C PHE A 112 20.09 2.68 -9.45
N SER A 113 21.34 2.94 -9.06
CA SER A 113 22.43 1.99 -9.27
C SER A 113 22.26 0.77 -8.35
N ALA A 114 22.68 -0.41 -8.78
CA ALA A 114 22.62 -1.61 -7.94
C ALA A 114 23.34 -1.42 -6.58
N GLY A 115 24.45 -0.66 -6.58
CA GLY A 115 25.21 -0.33 -5.37
C GLY A 115 24.42 0.45 -4.32
N SER A 116 23.30 1.09 -4.68
CA SER A 116 22.41 1.79 -3.72
C SER A 116 21.68 0.84 -2.78
N PHE A 117 21.65 -0.46 -3.10
CA PHE A 117 21.04 -1.51 -2.28
C PHE A 117 22.07 -2.37 -1.55
N GLU A 118 23.37 -2.08 -1.69
CA GLU A 118 24.41 -2.77 -0.94
C GLU A 118 24.42 -2.32 0.53
N VAL A 119 24.63 -3.26 1.44
CA VAL A 119 24.78 -2.96 2.86
C VAL A 119 26.09 -2.17 3.05
N PRO A 120 26.07 -0.96 3.65
CA PRO A 120 27.28 -0.18 3.85
C PRO A 120 28.30 -0.96 4.69
N LYS A 121 29.53 -1.11 4.17
CA LYS A 121 30.59 -1.92 4.80
C LYS A 121 31.14 -1.30 6.08
N ASP A 122 30.96 0.00 6.24
CA ASP A 122 31.38 0.84 7.38
C ASP A 122 30.29 0.99 8.44
N ALA A 123 29.05 0.62 8.12
CA ALA A 123 28.00 0.56 9.12
C ALA A 123 28.28 -0.65 10.01
N ASN A 124 28.55 -0.42 11.30
CA ASN A 124 28.73 -1.44 12.35
C ASN A 124 27.42 -2.23 12.60
N LEU A 125 26.89 -2.86 11.56
CA LEU A 125 25.65 -3.61 11.56
C LEU A 125 25.94 -5.05 11.96
N LYS A 126 25.13 -5.58 12.88
CA LYS A 126 25.14 -6.99 13.24
C LYS A 126 23.92 -7.64 12.63
N LYS A 127 24.12 -8.73 11.88
CA LYS A 127 23.03 -9.60 11.48
C LYS A 127 22.40 -10.17 12.75
N ARG A 128 21.08 -10.05 12.85
CA ARG A 128 20.25 -10.80 13.81
C ARG A 128 19.32 -11.69 13.02
N ASP A 129 19.13 -12.91 13.46
CA ASP A 129 18.12 -13.75 12.83
C ASP A 129 16.74 -13.19 13.20
N MET A 130 15.89 -13.00 12.19
CA MET A 130 14.59 -12.36 12.33
C MET A 130 13.66 -13.11 13.31
N PHE A 131 13.94 -14.39 13.56
CA PHE A 131 13.19 -15.28 14.44
C PHE A 131 13.90 -15.58 15.77
N GLU A 132 15.09 -15.02 15.99
CA GLU A 132 15.85 -15.21 17.22
C GLU A 132 15.10 -14.55 18.39
N GLY A 133 14.50 -15.37 19.26
CA GLY A 133 13.71 -14.93 20.42
C GLY A 133 12.20 -14.91 20.21
N MET A 134 11.66 -15.38 19.07
CA MET A 134 10.23 -15.67 18.97
C MET A 134 9.90 -16.99 19.67
N PRO A 135 8.85 -17.05 20.51
CA PRO A 135 8.44 -18.31 21.13
C PRO A 135 8.08 -19.34 20.05
N GLU A 136 8.47 -20.60 20.28
CA GLU A 136 8.05 -21.71 19.42
C GLU A 136 6.52 -21.74 19.33
N MET A 137 5.99 -21.58 18.12
CA MET A 137 4.56 -21.77 17.86
C MET A 137 4.27 -23.26 17.95
N LYS A 138 3.60 -23.67 19.04
CA LYS A 138 3.07 -25.03 19.22
C LYS A 138 1.80 -25.24 18.40
#